data_AF-A0A529Y5N4-F1
#
_entry.id   AF-A0A529Y5N4-F1
#
_cell.length_a   1.000
_cell.length_b   1.000
_cell.length_c   1.000
_cell.angle_alpha   90.00
_cell.angle_beta   90.00
_cell.angle_gamma   90.00
#
_symmetry.space_group_name_H-M   'P 1'
#
loop_
_entity.id
_entity.type
_entity.pdbx_description
1 polymer ?
#
loop_
_entity_poly.entity_id
_entity_poly.type
_entity_poly.pdbx_seq_one_letter_code
_entity_poly.pdbx_strand_id
1 'polypeptide(L)' 'RFHLAILRASGNDLLVPLGVLIESAFDHLFAYTTRELDDLQHVQKLHEAIERNIRLKRPDAARNAVRKLLANTDEVIQSR' A
#
# COMPACT_ATOMS: atom_id res chain seq x y z
N ARG A 1 4.70 -6.07 -6.25
CA ARG A 1 6.01 -6.19 -5.54
C ARG A 1 6.03 -5.51 -4.17
N PHE A 2 5.54 -4.28 -3.99
CA PHE A 2 5.51 -3.61 -2.68
C PHE A 2 4.75 -4.45 -1.63
N HIS A 3 3.49 -4.81 -1.91
CA HIS A 3 2.63 -5.53 -0.95
C HIS A 3 3.23 -6.86 -0.47
N LEU A 4 3.82 -7.64 -1.38
CA LEU A 4 4.51 -8.88 -1.02
C LEU A 4 5.70 -8.65 -0.07
N ALA A 5 6.45 -7.56 -0.24
CA ALA A 5 7.54 -7.20 0.66
C ALA A 5 7.05 -6.85 2.07
N ILE A 6 5.90 -6.17 2.18
CA ILE A 6 5.24 -5.88 3.46
C ILE A 6 4.83 -7.18 4.16
N LEU A 7 4.21 -8.12 3.43
CA LEU A 7 3.80 -9.41 3.98
C LEU A 7 5.00 -10.20 4.49
N ARG A 8 6.10 -10.25 3.74
CA ARG A 8 7.35 -10.89 4.19
C ARG A 8 7.96 -10.20 5.41
N ALA A 9 7.91 -8.88 5.49
CA ALA A 9 8.41 -8.12 6.63
C ALA A 9 7.64 -8.38 7.93
N SER A 10 6.43 -8.96 7.85
CA SER A 10 5.67 -9.38 9.04
C SER A 10 6.26 -10.60 9.74
N GLY A 11 7.14 -11.37 9.06
CA GLY A 11 7.65 -12.65 9.57
C GLY A 11 6.59 -13.75 9.69
N ASN A 12 5.40 -13.54 9.12
CA ASN A 12 4.32 -14.52 9.12
C ASN A 12 4.21 -15.19 7.75
N ASP A 13 4.79 -16.38 7.64
CA ASP A 13 4.82 -17.16 6.40
C ASP A 13 3.43 -17.60 5.92
N LEU A 14 2.41 -17.61 6.80
CA LEU A 14 1.02 -17.88 6.40
C LEU A 14 0.37 -16.73 5.63
N LEU A 15 0.91 -15.50 5.77
CA LEU A 15 0.41 -14.33 5.04
C LEU A 15 0.99 -14.24 3.63
N VAL A 16 2.14 -14.87 3.36
CA VAL A 16 2.82 -14.81 2.05
C VAL A 16 1.99 -15.45 0.92
N PRO A 17 1.34 -16.62 1.09
CA PRO A 17 0.46 -17.20 0.08
C PRO A 17 -0.73 -16.31 -0.30
N LEU A 18 -1.21 -15.48 0.63
CA LEU A 18 -2.27 -14.51 0.36
C LEU A 18 -1.79 -13.35 -0.53
N GLY A 19 -0.47 -13.12 -0.61
CA GLY A 19 0.12 -12.05 -1.43
C GLY A 19 -0.25 -12.15 -2.90
N VAL A 20 -0.40 -13.36 -3.45
CA VAL A 20 -0.80 -13.58 -4.85
C VAL A 20 -2.25 -13.17 -5.10
N LEU A 21 -3.16 -13.47 -4.15
CA LEU A 21 -4.56 -13.07 -4.22
C LEU A 21 -4.71 -11.55 -4.09
N ILE A 22 -3.92 -10.95 -3.19
CA ILE A 22 -3.90 -9.51 -2.96
C ILE A 22 -3.35 -8.76 -4.19
N GLU A 23 -2.28 -9.22 -4.82
CA GLU A 23 -1.77 -8.60 -6.05
C GLU A 23 -2.78 -8.69 -7.20
N SER A 24 -3.47 -9.83 -7.38
CA SER A 24 -4.50 -9.98 -8.42
C SER A 24 -5.73 -9.08 -8.21
N ALA A 25 -6.16 -8.87 -6.97
CA ALA A 25 -7.24 -7.94 -6.63
C ALA A 25 -6.81 -6.48 -6.82
N PHE A 26 -5.56 -6.16 -6.47
CA PHE A 26 -5.03 -4.82 -6.64
C PHE A 26 -4.78 -4.43 -8.09
N ASP A 27 -4.39 -5.34 -8.98
CA ASP A 27 -4.21 -5.01 -10.40
C ASP A 27 -5.51 -4.44 -11.04
N HIS A 28 -6.67 -4.97 -10.65
CA HIS A 28 -7.97 -4.45 -11.08
C HIS A 28 -8.32 -3.13 -10.41
N LEU A 29 -8.04 -3.00 -9.11
CA LEU A 29 -8.32 -1.77 -8.37
C LEU A 29 -7.45 -0.61 -8.86
N PHE A 30 -6.18 -0.88 -9.18
CA PHE A 30 -5.23 0.11 -9.68
C PHE A 30 -5.70 0.71 -11.01
N ALA A 31 -6.16 -0.12 -11.94
CA ALA A 31 -6.76 0.36 -13.19
C ALA A 31 -7.99 1.26 -12.95
N TYR A 32 -8.73 1.01 -11.87
CA TYR A 32 -9.93 1.76 -11.53
C TYR A 32 -9.66 3.05 -10.75
N THR A 33 -8.67 3.06 -9.85
CA THR A 33 -8.40 4.18 -8.93
C THR A 33 -7.34 5.15 -9.43
N THR A 34 -6.49 4.77 -10.38
CA THR A 34 -5.37 5.63 -10.80
C THR A 34 -5.84 6.75 -11.75
N ARG A 35 -5.68 8.03 -11.35
CA ARG A 35 -5.76 9.21 -12.23
C ARG A 35 -4.36 9.62 -12.73
N GLU A 36 -4.28 10.71 -13.50
CA GLU A 36 -3.08 11.26 -14.17
C GLU A 36 -1.78 11.30 -13.32
N LEU A 37 -0.64 11.54 -13.99
CA LEU A 37 0.73 11.47 -13.47
C LEU A 37 0.96 12.07 -12.06
N ASP A 38 0.26 13.14 -11.69
CA ASP A 38 0.39 13.78 -10.36
C ASP A 38 -0.13 12.89 -9.22
N ASP A 39 -1.23 12.16 -9.43
CA ASP A 39 -1.83 11.26 -8.43
C ASP A 39 -0.92 10.06 -8.18
N LEU A 40 -0.30 9.55 -9.26
CA LEU A 40 0.71 8.48 -9.19
C LEU A 40 1.92 8.89 -8.33
N GLN A 41 2.44 10.11 -8.50
CA GLN A 41 3.58 10.57 -7.72
C GLN A 41 3.21 10.75 -6.24
N HIS A 42 1.99 11.21 -5.95
CA HIS A 42 1.48 11.32 -4.59
C HIS A 42 1.37 9.94 -3.91
N VAL A 43 0.71 9.00 -4.57
CA VAL A 43 0.52 7.63 -4.07
C VAL A 43 1.85 6.92 -3.87
N GLN A 44 2.82 7.12 -4.77
CA GLN A 44 4.17 6.57 -4.63
C GLN A 44 4.86 7.04 -3.34
N LYS A 45 4.77 8.34 -3.01
CA LYS A 45 5.34 8.87 -1.75
C LYS A 45 4.69 8.28 -0.51
N LEU A 46 3.39 7.96 -0.56
CA LEU A 46 2.69 7.29 0.54
C LEU A 46 3.22 5.86 0.74
N HIS A 47 3.47 5.13 -0.34
CA HIS A 47 4.09 3.80 -0.28
C HIS A 47 5.52 3.84 0.28
N GLU A 48 6.34 4.80 -0.17
CA GLU A 48 7.70 5.01 0.34
C GLU A 48 7.73 5.37 1.83
N ALA A 49 6.73 6.11 2.33
CA ALA A 49 6.61 6.41 3.74
C ALA A 49 6.35 5.15 4.58
N ILE A 50 5.57 4.20 4.07
CA ILE A 50 5.32 2.92 4.75
C ILE A 50 6.60 2.09 4.77
N GLU A 51 7.24 1.89 3.61
CA GLU A 51 8.50 1.13 3.49
C GLU A 51 9.55 1.68 4.45
N ARG A 52 9.78 3.00 4.42
CA ARG A 52 10.80 3.64 5.24
C ARG A 52 10.58 3.39 6.73
N ASN A 53 9.34 3.49 7.21
CA ASN A 53 9.04 3.28 8.62
C ASN A 53 9.17 1.82 9.05
N ILE A 54 8.83 0.87 8.17
CA ILE A 54 9.07 -0.56 8.40
C ILE A 54 10.56 -0.84 8.49
N ARG A 55 11.35 -0.35 7.52
CA ARG A 55 12.80 -0.51 7.49
C ARG A 55 13.49 0.07 8.72
N LEU A 56 13.00 1.21 9.22
CA LEU A 56 13.48 1.85 10.45
C LEU A 56 12.94 1.21 11.74
N LYS A 57 12.15 0.12 11.65
CA LYS A 57 11.53 -0.57 12.78
C LYS A 57 10.70 0.36 13.67
N ARG A 58 9.94 1.29 13.06
CA ARG A 58 9.05 2.23 13.75
C ARG A 58 7.58 1.80 13.57
N PRO A 59 7.07 0.86 14.40
CA PRO A 59 5.79 0.21 14.15
C PRO A 59 4.62 1.19 14.14
N ASP A 60 4.57 2.16 15.06
CA ASP A 60 3.46 3.11 15.13
C ASP A 60 3.47 4.10 13.97
N ALA A 61 4.68 4.54 13.57
CA ALA A 61 4.83 5.40 12.40
C ALA A 61 4.46 4.66 11.10
N ALA A 62 4.80 3.37 10.98
CA ALA A 62 4.39 2.53 9.86
C ALA A 62 2.86 2.38 9.80
N ARG A 63 2.20 2.10 10.93
CA ARG A 63 0.73 2.03 11.01
C ARG A 63 0.08 3.36 10.61
N ASN A 64 0.62 4.48 11.09
CA ASN A 64 0.10 5.80 10.73
C ASN A 64 0.30 6.11 9.24
N ALA A 65 1.42 5.70 8.64
CA ALA A 65 1.64 5.85 7.20
C ALA A 65 0.63 5.02 6.39
N VAL A 66 0.34 3.78 6.80
CA VAL A 66 -0.69 2.94 6.18
C VAL A 66 -2.07 3.60 6.24
N ARG A 67 -2.47 4.15 7.40
CA ARG A 67 -3.75 4.86 7.54
C ARG A 67 -3.89 6.05 6.60
N LYS A 68 -2.79 6.78 6.34
CA LYS A 68 -2.79 7.89 5.37
C LYS A 68 -2.99 7.40 3.94
N LEU A 69 -2.36 6.29 3.56
CA LEU A 69 -2.57 5.68 2.25
C LEU A 69 -4.04 5.25 2.08
N LEU A 70 -4.63 4.62 3.10
CA LEU A 70 -6.03 4.20 3.06
C LEU A 70 -6.98 5.40 2.93
N ALA A 71 -6.76 6.47 3.69
CA ALA A 71 -7.58 7.68 3.57
C ALA A 71 -7.54 8.30 2.15
N ASN A 72 -6.36 8.35 1.52
CA ASN A 72 -6.24 8.80 0.13
C ASN A 72 -7.03 7.89 -0.83
N THR A 73 -6.94 6.57 -0.64
CA THR A 73 -7.71 5.62 -1.45
C THR A 73 -9.22 5.79 -1.25
N ASP A 74 -9.68 6.03 -0.02
CA ASP A 74 -11.09 6.27 0.28
C ASP A 74 -11.61 7.53 -0.42
N GLU A 75 -10.83 8.62 -0.42
CA GLU A 75 -11.17 9.86 -1.15
C GLU A 75 -11.31 9.61 -2.66
N VAL A 76 -10.38 8.87 -3.25
CA VAL A 76 -10.41 8.51 -4.68
C VAL A 76 -11.66 7.70 -5.01
N ILE A 77 -11.99 6.69 -4.19
CA ILE A 77 -13.17 5.85 -4.35
C ILE A 77 -14.46 6.69 -4.23
N GLN A 78 -14.55 7.58 -3.25
CA GLN A 78 -15.73 8.45 -3.06
C GLN A 78 -15.91 9.49 -4.17
N SER A 79 -14.83 9.86 -4.86
CA SER A 79 -14.86 10.83 -5.96
C SER A 79 -15.30 10.24 -7.31
N ARG A 80 -15.65 8.95 -7.35
CA ARG A 80 -16.11 8.20 -8.53
C ARG A 80 -17.59 7.90 -8.40
#